data_AF-A0A945ZHY2-F1
#
_entry.id   AF-A0A945ZHY2-F1
#
_cell.length_a   1.000
_cell.length_b   1.000
_cell.length_c   1.000
_cell.angle_alpha   90.00
_cell.angle_beta   90.00
_cell.angle_gamma   90.00
#
_symmetry.space_group_name_H-M   'P 1'
#
loop_
_entity.id
_entity.type
_entity.pdbx_description
1 polymer ?
#
loop_
_entity_poly.entity_id
_entity_poly.type
_entity_poly.pdbx_seq_one_letter_code
_entity_poly.pdbx_strand_id
1 'polypeptide(L)'
;MSDDRKSEDYLEVVMKLKADPPLHRFRTYWGLVRGMRSALKTIDLELEASKERLRALEEDAAFVKRHRAKLDVCYRALRGTYAAPDRAMAAFNLLCRNISAEAAVQEIGLGSHRLGTALGRTFFGIRSQARKDAEANYASNVVTALSSIIKDQGAYLEMLAKNVESEEATAQHDVAAARAELQGLETAQERYEREMRMAARAIGEDQARQLGPEEEDYRQSVTSDR
;
A
#
# COMPACT_ATOMS: atom_id res chain seq x y z
N MET A 1 -9.10 -7.08 -29.24
CA MET A 1 -10.22 -6.84 -30.20
C MET A 1 -11.41 -6.09 -29.58
N SER A 2 -11.28 -5.43 -28.42
CA SER A 2 -12.38 -4.70 -27.76
C SER A 2 -12.22 -3.17 -27.71
N ASP A 3 -11.03 -2.63 -28.00
CA ASP A 3 -10.77 -1.18 -27.91
C ASP A 3 -11.21 -0.41 -29.16
N ASP A 4 -11.05 -1.00 -30.35
CA ASP A 4 -11.35 -0.28 -31.61
C ASP A 4 -12.83 0.09 -31.74
N ARG A 5 -13.76 -0.80 -31.33
CA ARG A 5 -15.21 -0.52 -31.39
C ARG A 5 -15.65 0.57 -30.40
N LYS A 6 -15.03 0.62 -29.21
CA LYS A 6 -15.30 1.69 -28.24
C LYS A 6 -14.80 3.04 -28.75
N SER A 7 -13.70 3.03 -29.53
CA SER A 7 -13.14 4.24 -30.13
C SER A 7 -14.00 4.78 -31.29
N GLU A 8 -14.58 3.89 -32.10
CA GLU A 8 -15.51 4.26 -33.19
C GLU A 8 -16.81 4.85 -32.65
N ASP A 9 -17.43 4.21 -31.65
CA ASP A 9 -18.65 4.73 -31.01
C ASP A 9 -18.38 6.10 -30.35
N TYR A 10 -17.21 6.29 -29.74
CA TYR A 10 -16.83 7.55 -29.12
C TYR A 10 -16.62 8.67 -30.14
N LEU A 11 -15.99 8.35 -31.29
CA LEU A 11 -15.83 9.30 -32.39
C LEU A 11 -17.17 9.69 -33.00
N GLU A 12 -18.09 8.73 -33.18
CA GLU A 12 -19.42 9.00 -33.71
C GLU A 12 -20.24 9.89 -32.76
N VAL A 13 -20.17 9.63 -31.45
CA VAL A 13 -20.82 10.46 -30.42
C VAL A 13 -20.23 11.88 -30.40
N VAL A 14 -18.90 12.03 -30.47
CA VAL A 14 -18.24 13.35 -30.52
C VAL A 14 -18.59 14.10 -31.80
N MET A 15 -18.69 13.41 -32.93
CA MET A 15 -19.10 14.02 -34.21
C MET A 15 -20.55 14.48 -34.19
N LYS A 16 -21.47 13.68 -33.61
CA LYS A 16 -22.87 14.08 -33.40
C LYS A 16 -22.97 15.28 -32.47
N LEU A 17 -22.26 15.26 -31.34
CA LEU A 17 -22.23 16.38 -30.41
C LEU A 17 -21.73 17.66 -31.08
N LYS A 18 -20.72 17.58 -31.96
CA LYS A 18 -20.22 18.76 -32.69
C LYS A 18 -21.23 19.31 -33.71
N ALA A 19 -22.17 18.51 -34.21
CA ALA A 19 -23.20 18.93 -35.14
C ALA A 19 -24.42 19.58 -34.45
N ASP A 20 -24.58 19.39 -33.14
CA ASP A 20 -25.74 19.89 -32.38
C ASP A 20 -25.77 21.43 -32.25
N PRO A 21 -26.95 22.03 -32.02
CA PRO A 21 -27.08 23.46 -31.76
C PRO A 21 -26.22 23.90 -30.56
N PRO A 22 -25.65 25.13 -30.56
CA PRO A 22 -24.77 25.63 -29.50
C PRO A 22 -25.32 25.48 -28.08
N LEU A 23 -26.62 25.78 -27.90
CA LEU A 23 -27.32 25.62 -26.61
C LEU A 23 -27.35 24.17 -26.11
N HIS A 24 -27.57 23.19 -27.00
CA HIS A 24 -27.60 21.77 -26.62
C HIS A 24 -26.20 21.29 -26.23
N ARG A 25 -25.19 21.63 -27.04
CA ARG A 25 -23.78 21.32 -26.72
C ARG A 25 -23.35 21.88 -25.37
N PHE A 26 -23.69 23.14 -25.12
CA PHE A 26 -23.39 23.81 -23.86
C PHE A 26 -24.00 23.07 -22.67
N ARG A 27 -25.29 22.72 -22.71
CA ARG A 27 -25.97 21.99 -21.63
C ARG A 27 -25.39 20.60 -21.38
N THR A 28 -25.05 19.89 -22.45
CA THR A 28 -24.42 18.57 -22.34
C THR A 28 -23.06 18.67 -21.66
N TYR A 29 -22.20 19.60 -22.07
CA TYR A 29 -20.91 19.82 -21.41
C TYR A 29 -21.06 20.36 -19.98
N TRP A 30 -22.05 21.20 -19.72
CA TRP A 30 -22.39 21.70 -18.38
C TRP A 30 -22.74 20.57 -17.41
N GLY A 31 -23.60 19.64 -17.84
CA GLY A 31 -23.93 18.44 -17.08
C GLY A 31 -22.71 17.56 -16.83
N LEU A 32 -21.89 17.33 -17.85
CA LEU A 32 -20.66 16.52 -17.75
C LEU A 32 -19.65 17.13 -16.78
N VAL A 33 -19.39 18.45 -16.87
CA VAL A 33 -18.45 19.14 -15.97
C VAL A 33 -18.94 19.11 -14.53
N ARG A 34 -20.25 19.32 -14.27
CA ARG A 34 -20.80 19.18 -12.90
C ARG A 34 -20.67 17.75 -12.38
N GLY A 35 -20.96 16.75 -13.21
CA GLY A 35 -20.78 15.34 -12.87
C GLY A 35 -19.33 15.01 -12.52
N MET A 36 -18.38 15.47 -13.34
CA MET A 36 -16.94 15.30 -13.11
C MET A 36 -16.47 15.98 -11.84
N ARG A 37 -16.91 17.20 -11.55
CA ARG A 37 -16.60 17.88 -10.27
C ARG A 37 -17.11 17.11 -9.05
N SER A 38 -18.27 16.47 -9.16
CA SER A 38 -18.80 15.63 -8.09
C SER A 38 -17.98 14.34 -7.93
N ALA A 39 -17.58 13.72 -9.04
CA ALA A 39 -16.75 12.52 -9.04
C ALA A 39 -15.36 12.81 -8.44
N LEU A 40 -14.72 13.90 -8.85
CA LEU A 40 -13.42 14.34 -8.30
C LEU A 40 -13.45 14.51 -6.78
N LYS A 41 -14.49 15.19 -6.25
CA LYS A 41 -14.65 15.31 -4.80
C LYS A 41 -14.77 13.97 -4.08
N THR A 42 -15.42 12.99 -4.71
CA THR A 42 -15.60 11.66 -4.13
C THR A 42 -14.27 10.92 -4.10
N ILE A 43 -13.55 10.94 -5.22
CA ILE A 43 -12.22 10.30 -5.35
C ILE A 43 -11.20 10.97 -4.44
N ASP A 44 -11.24 12.29 -4.26
CA ASP A 44 -10.39 13.00 -3.29
C ASP A 44 -10.61 12.49 -1.86
N LEU A 45 -11.87 12.32 -1.44
CA LEU A 45 -12.19 11.79 -0.12
C LEU A 45 -11.71 10.34 0.05
N GLU A 46 -11.91 9.49 -0.97
CA GLU A 46 -11.43 8.11 -0.98
C GLU A 46 -9.89 8.04 -0.95
N LEU A 47 -9.23 8.94 -1.67
CA LEU A 47 -7.78 9.07 -1.70
C LEU A 47 -7.22 9.47 -0.34
N GLU A 48 -7.84 10.43 0.36
CA GLU A 48 -7.42 10.81 1.71
C GLU A 48 -7.62 9.67 2.71
N ALA A 49 -8.76 8.96 2.66
CA ALA A 49 -8.99 7.78 3.50
C ALA A 49 -7.95 6.68 3.22
N SER A 50 -7.62 6.44 1.95
CA SER A 50 -6.61 5.45 1.56
C SER A 50 -5.20 5.85 1.99
N LYS A 51 -4.84 7.15 1.93
CA LYS A 51 -3.57 7.68 2.44
C LYS A 51 -3.46 7.55 3.95
N GLU A 52 -4.54 7.80 4.69
CA GLU A 52 -4.57 7.65 6.14
C GLU A 52 -4.36 6.18 6.53
N ARG A 53 -5.06 5.26 5.85
CA ARG A 53 -4.86 3.82 6.02
C ARG A 53 -3.42 3.41 5.71
N LEU A 54 -2.84 3.92 4.62
CA LEU A 54 -1.46 3.62 4.25
C LEU A 54 -0.47 4.07 5.34
N ARG A 55 -0.61 5.31 5.85
CA ARG A 55 0.25 5.82 6.93
C ARG A 55 0.19 4.96 8.18
N ALA A 56 -0.99 4.46 8.55
CA ALA A 56 -1.13 3.55 9.69
C ALA A 56 -0.38 2.23 9.48
N LEU A 57 -0.35 1.71 8.24
CA LEU A 57 0.33 0.46 7.91
C LEU A 57 1.84 0.61 7.69
N GLU A 58 2.31 1.79 7.26
CA GLU A 58 3.74 2.06 6.99
C GLU A 58 4.61 1.84 8.23
N GLU A 59 4.15 2.25 9.41
CA GLU A 59 4.90 2.08 10.66
C GLU A 59 5.04 0.60 11.03
N ASP A 60 3.94 -0.15 10.95
CA ASP A 60 3.89 -1.58 11.24
C ASP A 60 4.72 -2.39 10.22
N ALA A 61 4.60 -2.07 8.93
CA ALA A 61 5.39 -2.69 7.89
C ALA A 61 6.90 -2.39 8.03
N ALA A 62 7.25 -1.14 8.37
CA ALA A 62 8.63 -0.77 8.66
C ALA A 62 9.18 -1.53 9.87
N PHE A 63 8.36 -1.75 10.91
CA PHE A 63 8.72 -2.62 12.03
C PHE A 63 8.98 -4.06 11.57
N VAL A 64 8.07 -4.67 10.82
CA VAL A 64 8.21 -6.04 10.29
C VAL A 64 9.51 -6.17 9.48
N LYS A 65 9.79 -5.22 8.58
CA LYS A 65 11.00 -5.21 7.75
C LYS A 65 12.28 -5.10 8.58
N ARG A 66 12.32 -4.19 9.55
CA ARG A 66 13.47 -4.04 10.47
C ARG A 66 13.69 -5.31 11.29
N HIS A 67 12.61 -5.90 11.78
CA HIS A 67 12.68 -7.10 12.60
C HIS A 67 13.12 -8.33 11.80
N ARG A 68 12.66 -8.48 10.55
CA ARG A 68 13.12 -9.51 9.62
C ARG A 68 14.63 -9.43 9.38
N ALA A 69 15.19 -8.22 9.22
CA ALA A 69 16.63 -8.04 9.10
C ALA A 69 17.40 -8.49 10.36
N LYS A 70 16.86 -8.24 11.56
CA LYS A 70 17.45 -8.76 12.81
C LYS A 70 17.35 -10.29 12.89
N LEU A 71 16.24 -10.87 12.44
CA LEU A 71 16.06 -12.33 12.37
C LEU A 71 17.07 -13.00 11.43
N ASP A 72 17.42 -12.36 10.30
CA ASP A 72 18.45 -12.88 9.40
C ASP A 72 19.83 -12.95 10.08
N VAL A 73 20.17 -11.95 10.89
CA VAL A 73 21.40 -11.95 11.70
C VAL A 73 21.37 -13.09 12.72
N CYS A 74 20.25 -13.26 13.43
CA CYS A 74 20.07 -14.37 14.37
C CYS A 74 20.20 -15.72 13.67
N TYR A 75 19.60 -15.86 12.49
CA TYR A 75 19.63 -17.09 11.72
C TYR A 75 21.05 -17.47 11.26
N ARG A 76 21.89 -16.48 10.89
CA ARG A 76 23.32 -16.70 10.64
C ARG A 76 24.05 -17.22 11.88
N ALA A 77 23.76 -16.67 13.06
CA ALA A 77 24.34 -17.17 14.31
C ALA A 77 23.88 -18.61 14.61
N LEU A 78 22.60 -18.94 14.36
CA LEU A 78 22.06 -20.28 14.56
C LEU A 78 22.73 -21.33 13.67
N ARG A 79 23.09 -20.99 12.42
CA ARG A 79 23.81 -21.90 11.51
C ARG A 79 25.16 -22.37 12.07
N GLY A 80 25.83 -21.54 12.87
CA GLY A 80 27.08 -21.90 13.52
C GLY A 80 26.92 -22.81 14.75
N THR A 81 25.70 -22.98 15.25
CA THR A 81 25.43 -23.78 16.45
C THR A 81 24.62 -25.04 16.16
N TYR A 82 23.63 -25.00 15.26
CA TYR A 82 22.62 -26.06 15.11
C TYR A 82 22.76 -26.83 13.81
N ALA A 83 22.51 -28.14 13.86
CA ALA A 83 22.42 -28.97 12.66
C ALA A 83 21.20 -28.63 11.79
N ALA A 84 20.11 -28.20 12.42
CA ALA A 84 18.86 -27.78 11.77
C ALA A 84 18.46 -26.38 12.27
N PRO A 85 19.03 -25.30 11.70
CA PRO A 85 18.79 -23.93 12.16
C PRO A 85 17.31 -23.51 12.02
N ASP A 86 16.61 -24.00 10.99
CA ASP A 86 15.17 -23.72 10.80
C ASP A 86 14.32 -24.25 11.95
N ARG A 87 14.63 -25.45 12.43
CA ARG A 87 13.94 -26.05 13.59
C ARG A 87 14.23 -25.28 14.87
N ALA A 88 15.47 -24.80 15.04
CA ALA A 88 15.84 -23.97 16.18
C ALA A 88 15.11 -22.62 16.17
N MET A 89 14.96 -22.01 15.00
CA MET A 89 14.17 -20.77 14.85
C MET A 89 12.68 -21.02 15.11
N ALA A 90 12.12 -22.14 14.64
CA ALA A 90 10.74 -22.51 14.93
C ALA A 90 10.50 -22.75 16.44
N ALA A 91 11.43 -23.43 17.11
CA ALA A 91 11.39 -23.62 18.56
C ALA A 91 11.46 -22.30 19.31
N PHE A 92 12.33 -21.38 18.87
CA PHE A 92 12.41 -20.02 19.41
C PHE A 92 11.09 -19.25 19.24
N ASN A 93 10.47 -19.30 18.05
CA ASN A 93 9.18 -18.66 17.82
C ASN A 93 8.08 -19.22 18.72
N LEU A 94 8.05 -20.54 18.91
CA LEU A 94 7.09 -21.20 19.79
C LEU A 94 7.31 -20.79 21.26
N LEU A 95 8.57 -20.68 21.67
CA LEU A 95 8.95 -20.22 22.99
C LEU A 95 8.47 -18.77 23.22
N CYS A 96 8.76 -17.84 22.31
CA CYS A 96 8.29 -16.45 22.40
C CYS A 96 6.76 -16.29 22.36
N ARG A 97 6.01 -17.28 21.85
CA ARG A 97 4.53 -17.28 21.88
C ARG A 97 3.95 -17.75 23.20
N ASN A 98 4.65 -18.64 23.89
CA ASN A 98 4.08 -19.36 25.04
C ASN A 98 4.50 -18.79 26.39
N ILE A 99 5.61 -18.03 26.44
CA ILE A 99 6.15 -17.48 27.69
C ILE A 99 6.53 -16.00 27.54
N SER A 100 6.65 -15.31 28.67
CA SER A 100 7.08 -13.90 28.69
C SER A 100 8.49 -13.73 28.13
N ALA A 101 8.80 -12.53 27.64
CA ALA A 101 10.13 -12.20 27.13
C ALA A 101 11.25 -12.46 28.16
N GLU A 102 10.99 -12.17 29.44
CA GLU A 102 11.97 -12.38 30.51
C GLU A 102 12.23 -13.88 30.76
N ALA A 103 11.17 -14.69 30.80
CA ALA A 103 11.29 -16.14 30.91
C ALA A 103 11.99 -16.72 29.68
N ALA A 104 11.70 -16.19 28.49
CA ALA A 104 12.34 -16.61 27.25
C ALA A 104 13.86 -16.36 27.25
N VAL A 105 14.32 -15.22 27.78
CA VAL A 105 15.74 -14.90 27.93
C VAL A 105 16.42 -15.88 28.90
N GLN A 106 15.78 -16.17 30.04
CA GLN A 106 16.32 -17.14 31.00
C GLN A 106 16.42 -18.53 30.36
N GLU A 107 15.41 -18.92 29.60
CA GLU A 107 15.33 -20.21 28.94
C GLU A 107 16.43 -20.43 27.90
N ILE A 108 16.69 -19.44 27.04
CA ILE A 108 17.84 -19.51 26.12
C ILE A 108 19.18 -19.43 26.87
N GLY A 109 19.22 -18.82 28.05
CA GLY A 109 20.42 -18.78 28.89
C GLY A 109 20.87 -20.15 29.40
N LEU A 110 19.96 -21.13 29.49
CA LEU A 110 20.24 -22.48 30.03
C LEU A 110 21.08 -23.36 29.10
N GLY A 111 21.18 -23.01 27.81
CA GLY A 111 22.13 -23.63 26.89
C GLY A 111 21.57 -24.07 25.54
N SER A 112 22.48 -24.48 24.66
CA SER A 112 22.21 -24.77 23.24
C SER A 112 21.25 -25.94 22.99
N HIS A 113 20.94 -26.75 23.99
CA HIS A 113 20.03 -27.88 23.84
C HIS A 113 18.54 -27.47 23.89
N ARG A 114 18.21 -26.24 24.32
CA ARG A 114 16.81 -25.80 24.50
C ARG A 114 16.08 -25.56 23.18
N LEU A 115 16.79 -25.10 22.15
CA LEU A 115 16.20 -24.84 20.84
C LEU A 115 16.37 -26.01 19.85
N GLY A 116 17.23 -26.99 20.17
CA GLY A 116 17.41 -28.17 19.33
C GLY A 116 18.77 -28.84 19.50
N THR A 117 19.15 -29.66 18.51
CA THR A 117 20.42 -30.39 18.53
C THR A 117 21.55 -29.52 17.98
N ALA A 118 22.49 -29.14 18.85
CA ALA A 118 23.70 -28.45 18.42
C ALA A 118 24.62 -29.37 17.58
N LEU A 119 25.53 -28.78 16.81
CA LEU A 119 26.48 -29.47 15.94
C LEU A 119 27.48 -30.34 16.72
N GLY A 120 28.06 -31.32 16.04
CA GLY A 120 29.02 -32.25 16.64
C GLY A 120 28.37 -33.28 17.56
N ARG A 121 29.20 -34.07 18.24
CA ARG A 121 28.77 -35.21 19.06
C ARG A 121 29.27 -35.05 20.49
N THR A 122 28.46 -35.58 21.42
CA THR A 122 28.85 -35.79 22.81
C THR A 122 28.70 -37.28 23.10
N PHE A 123 29.77 -37.93 23.54
CA PHE A 123 29.78 -39.37 23.84
C PHE A 123 30.41 -39.58 25.22
N PHE A 124 29.64 -40.13 26.17
CA PHE A 124 30.05 -40.25 27.59
C PHE A 124 30.66 -38.96 28.18
N GLY A 125 30.07 -37.79 27.86
CA GLY A 125 30.55 -36.48 28.33
C GLY A 125 31.74 -35.91 27.54
N ILE A 126 32.36 -36.68 26.65
CA ILE A 126 33.42 -36.21 25.76
C ILE A 126 32.78 -35.49 24.57
N ARG A 127 33.10 -34.20 24.43
CA ARG A 127 32.61 -33.33 23.36
C ARG A 127 33.59 -33.29 22.19
N SER A 128 33.11 -33.53 20.97
CA SER A 128 33.90 -33.33 19.75
C SER A 128 34.28 -31.86 19.58
N GLN A 129 35.30 -31.55 18.78
CA GLN A 129 35.70 -30.15 18.53
C GLN A 129 34.52 -29.32 17.99
N ALA A 130 33.82 -29.83 16.99
CA ALA A 130 32.60 -29.20 16.45
C ALA A 130 31.51 -28.93 17.50
N ARG A 131 31.43 -29.74 18.57
CA ARG A 131 30.47 -29.52 19.67
C ARG A 131 30.93 -28.37 20.57
N LYS A 132 32.23 -28.32 20.87
CA LYS A 132 32.82 -27.21 21.64
C LYS A 132 32.66 -25.88 20.90
N ASP A 133 32.93 -25.87 19.60
CA ASP A 133 32.80 -24.67 18.76
C ASP A 133 31.35 -24.20 18.69
N ALA A 134 30.38 -25.12 18.56
CA ALA A 134 28.96 -24.80 18.53
C ALA A 134 28.44 -24.22 19.85
N GLU A 135 28.89 -24.76 20.99
CA GLU A 135 28.56 -24.26 22.33
C GLU A 135 29.20 -22.89 22.60
N ALA A 136 30.45 -22.68 22.15
CA ALA A 136 31.10 -21.38 22.23
C ALA A 136 30.35 -20.33 21.40
N ASN A 137 30.00 -20.65 20.15
CA ASN A 137 29.18 -19.78 19.30
C ASN A 137 27.80 -19.51 19.93
N TYR A 138 27.21 -20.50 20.61
CA TYR A 138 25.93 -20.29 21.29
C TYR A 138 26.03 -19.23 22.38
N ALA A 139 27.01 -19.39 23.28
CA ALA A 139 27.22 -18.48 24.40
C ALA A 139 27.60 -17.07 23.95
N SER A 140 28.45 -16.94 22.93
CA SER A 140 28.94 -15.63 22.47
C SER A 140 27.97 -14.90 21.54
N ASN A 141 27.34 -15.62 20.60
CA ASN A 141 26.61 -15.01 19.49
C ASN A 141 25.11 -15.27 19.54
N VAL A 142 24.69 -16.52 19.75
CA VAL A 142 23.26 -16.88 19.66
C VAL A 142 22.46 -16.26 20.82
N VAL A 143 22.94 -16.39 22.05
CA VAL A 143 22.25 -15.83 23.23
C VAL A 143 22.10 -14.32 23.09
N THR A 144 23.17 -13.62 22.70
CA THR A 144 23.17 -12.17 22.49
C THR A 144 22.18 -11.77 21.37
N ALA A 145 22.25 -12.45 20.23
CA ALA A 145 21.39 -12.16 19.09
C ALA A 145 19.91 -12.37 19.42
N LEU A 146 19.55 -13.52 20.00
CA LEU A 146 18.17 -13.82 20.37
C LEU A 146 17.65 -12.89 21.48
N SER A 147 18.47 -12.60 22.50
CA SER A 147 18.08 -11.66 23.58
C SER A 147 17.75 -10.27 23.06
N SER A 148 18.41 -9.82 21.98
CA SER A 148 18.15 -8.52 21.36
C SER A 148 16.81 -8.42 20.63
N ILE A 149 16.19 -9.56 20.27
CA ILE A 149 14.95 -9.62 19.48
C ILE A 149 13.76 -10.19 20.26
N ILE A 150 13.98 -10.87 21.38
CA ILE A 150 12.92 -11.58 22.13
C ILE A 150 11.73 -10.67 22.47
N LYS A 151 11.99 -9.44 22.91
CA LYS A 151 10.93 -8.49 23.32
C LYS A 151 9.98 -8.15 22.17
N ASP A 152 10.54 -8.02 20.97
CA ASP A 152 9.80 -7.61 19.76
C ASP A 152 9.21 -8.82 19.02
N GLN A 153 9.67 -10.05 19.33
CA GLN A 153 9.30 -11.26 18.59
C GLN A 153 7.81 -11.59 18.66
N GLY A 154 7.17 -11.38 19.81
CA GLY A 154 5.73 -11.60 19.98
C GLY A 154 4.91 -10.69 19.05
N ALA A 155 5.16 -9.38 19.13
CA ALA A 155 4.52 -8.38 18.29
C ALA A 155 4.77 -8.65 16.79
N TYR A 156 5.98 -9.05 16.41
CA TYR A 156 6.30 -9.45 15.04
C TYR A 156 5.47 -10.64 14.56
N LEU A 157 5.29 -11.67 15.40
CA LEU A 157 4.49 -12.84 15.04
C LEU A 157 2.99 -12.51 14.91
N GLU A 158 2.49 -11.54 15.67
CA GLU A 158 1.13 -11.02 15.53
C GLU A 158 0.96 -10.22 14.24
N MET A 159 1.90 -9.33 13.90
CA MET A 159 1.87 -8.56 12.65
C MET A 159 1.98 -9.45 11.41
N LEU A 160 2.78 -10.52 11.48
CA LEU A 160 2.80 -11.54 10.43
C LEU A 160 1.45 -12.25 10.28
N ALA A 161 0.78 -12.57 11.39
CA ALA A 161 -0.54 -13.21 11.33
C ALA A 161 -1.61 -12.28 10.72
N LYS A 162 -1.46 -10.97 10.88
CA LYS A 162 -2.31 -9.93 10.27
C LYS A 162 -1.97 -9.64 8.80
N ASN A 163 -0.92 -10.24 8.24
CA ASN A 163 -0.48 -9.99 6.85
C ASN A 163 -0.26 -8.51 6.52
N VAL A 164 0.29 -7.72 7.46
CA VAL A 164 0.47 -6.26 7.32
C VAL A 164 1.20 -5.86 6.03
N GLU A 165 2.26 -6.59 5.64
CA GLU A 165 3.00 -6.29 4.39
C GLU A 165 2.12 -6.42 3.14
N SER A 166 1.18 -7.37 3.14
CA SER A 166 0.23 -7.53 2.03
C SER A 166 -0.81 -6.40 2.04
N GLU A 167 -1.30 -6.03 3.22
CA GLU A 167 -2.27 -4.94 3.35
C GLU A 167 -1.65 -3.58 2.97
N GLU A 168 -0.40 -3.33 3.34
CA GLU A 168 0.35 -2.15 2.93
C GLU A 168 0.48 -2.09 1.40
N ALA A 169 0.87 -3.21 0.76
CA ALA A 169 1.00 -3.28 -0.69
C ALA A 169 -0.34 -3.01 -1.40
N THR A 170 -1.45 -3.53 -0.87
CA THR A 170 -2.79 -3.23 -1.38
C THR A 170 -3.13 -1.75 -1.20
N ALA A 171 -2.88 -1.16 -0.01
CA ALA A 171 -3.14 0.25 0.23
C ALA A 171 -2.29 1.18 -0.67
N GLN A 172 -1.04 0.82 -0.93
CA GLN A 172 -0.18 1.54 -1.88
C GLN A 172 -0.74 1.48 -3.31
N HIS A 173 -1.23 0.32 -3.73
CA HIS A 173 -1.88 0.14 -5.03
C HIS A 173 -3.16 0.97 -5.13
N ASP A 174 -4.00 0.98 -4.09
CA ASP A 174 -5.25 1.75 -4.06
C ASP A 174 -4.99 3.26 -4.15
N VAL A 175 -3.99 3.76 -3.40
CA VAL A 175 -3.56 5.17 -3.50
C VAL A 175 -3.05 5.50 -4.90
N ALA A 176 -2.29 4.61 -5.54
CA ALA A 176 -1.80 4.81 -6.89
C ALA A 176 -2.95 4.82 -7.93
N ALA A 177 -3.91 3.91 -7.79
CA ALA A 177 -5.08 3.83 -8.65
C ALA A 177 -5.96 5.08 -8.54
N ALA A 178 -6.27 5.52 -7.31
CA ALA A 178 -7.06 6.73 -7.07
C ALA A 178 -6.37 8.00 -7.60
N ARG A 179 -5.04 8.10 -7.49
CA ARG A 179 -4.26 9.20 -8.10
C ARG A 179 -4.35 9.20 -9.63
N ALA A 180 -4.24 8.03 -10.25
CA ALA A 180 -4.34 7.89 -11.70
C ALA A 180 -5.75 8.25 -12.20
N GLU A 181 -6.78 7.83 -11.47
CA GLU A 181 -8.18 8.16 -11.78
C GLU A 181 -8.43 9.67 -11.64
N LEU A 182 -7.96 10.29 -10.55
CA LEU A 182 -8.07 11.72 -10.32
C LEU A 182 -7.41 12.52 -11.45
N GLN A 183 -6.17 12.19 -11.81
CA GLN A 183 -5.45 12.84 -12.90
C GLN A 183 -6.17 12.68 -14.25
N GLY A 184 -6.75 11.49 -14.51
CA GLY A 184 -7.54 11.22 -15.69
C GLY A 184 -8.79 12.09 -15.77
N LEU A 185 -9.51 12.23 -14.66
CA LEU A 185 -10.71 13.05 -14.55
C LEU A 185 -10.42 14.55 -14.62
N GLU A 186 -9.34 15.04 -14.00
CA GLU A 186 -8.91 16.43 -14.11
C GLU A 186 -8.61 16.79 -15.58
N THR A 187 -7.83 15.94 -16.26
CA THR A 187 -7.49 16.14 -17.68
C THR A 187 -8.75 16.15 -18.56
N ALA A 188 -9.70 15.25 -18.28
CA ALA A 188 -10.98 15.20 -18.98
C ALA A 188 -11.84 16.44 -18.67
N GLN A 189 -11.92 16.87 -17.41
CA GLN A 189 -12.67 18.05 -17.00
C GLN A 189 -12.12 19.30 -17.70
N GLU A 190 -10.81 19.52 -17.73
CA GLU A 190 -10.21 20.67 -18.43
C GLU A 190 -10.55 20.69 -19.92
N ARG A 191 -10.62 19.52 -20.55
CA ARG A 191 -11.03 19.39 -21.95
C ARG A 191 -12.50 19.78 -22.11
N TYR A 192 -13.39 19.22 -21.30
CA TYR A 192 -14.82 19.52 -21.39
C TYR A 192 -15.17 20.94 -20.97
N GLU A 193 -14.45 21.54 -20.02
CA GLU A 193 -14.60 22.94 -19.67
C GLU A 193 -14.19 23.85 -20.83
N ARG A 194 -13.12 23.53 -21.56
CA ARG A 194 -12.74 24.28 -22.78
C ARG A 194 -13.84 24.20 -23.84
N GLU A 195 -14.35 23.01 -24.13
CA GLU A 195 -15.45 22.80 -25.09
C GLU A 195 -16.74 23.50 -24.63
N MET A 196 -17.04 23.48 -23.32
CA MET A 196 -18.17 24.19 -22.72
C MET A 196 -18.05 25.71 -22.89
N ARG A 197 -16.87 26.30 -22.65
CA ARG A 197 -16.61 27.73 -22.86
C ARG A 197 -16.79 28.11 -24.33
N MET A 198 -16.30 27.28 -25.26
CA MET A 198 -16.48 27.49 -26.70
C MET A 198 -17.96 27.42 -27.09
N ALA A 199 -18.70 26.44 -26.56
CA ALA A 199 -20.13 26.31 -26.79
C ALA A 199 -20.90 27.51 -26.22
N ALA A 200 -20.59 27.96 -25.00
CA ALA A 200 -21.20 29.12 -24.34
C ALA A 200 -21.03 30.41 -25.15
N ARG A 201 -19.83 30.65 -25.70
CA ARG A 201 -19.54 31.81 -26.57
C ARG A 201 -20.29 31.77 -27.89
N ALA A 202 -20.64 30.57 -28.37
CA ALA A 202 -21.38 30.38 -29.62
C ALA A 202 -22.90 30.49 -29.45
N ILE A 203 -23.41 30.67 -28.22
CA ILE A 203 -24.85 30.84 -27.97
C ILE A 203 -25.29 32.24 -28.41
N GLY A 204 -26.24 32.32 -29.34
CA GLY A 204 -26.85 33.58 -29.76
C GLY A 204 -27.75 34.22 -28.70
N GLU A 205 -28.19 35.46 -28.92
CA GLU A 205 -29.09 36.18 -28.00
C GLU A 205 -30.47 35.50 -27.87
N ASP A 206 -31.01 34.96 -28.96
CA ASP A 206 -32.31 34.25 -28.94
C ASP A 206 -32.25 32.94 -28.16
N GLN A 207 -31.08 32.29 -28.14
CA GLN A 207 -30.84 31.09 -27.35
C GLN A 207 -30.50 31.43 -25.89
N ALA A 208 -29.96 32.62 -25.62
CA ALA A 208 -29.67 33.12 -24.26
C ALA A 208 -30.92 33.15 -23.39
N ARG A 209 -32.05 33.56 -23.98
CA ARG A 209 -33.35 33.66 -23.29
C ARG A 209 -33.86 32.33 -22.74
N GLN A 210 -33.28 31.21 -23.18
CA GLN A 210 -33.66 29.87 -22.75
C GLN A 210 -32.76 29.33 -21.63
N LEU A 211 -31.69 30.04 -21.25
CA LEU A 211 -30.75 29.63 -20.22
C LEU A 211 -31.35 29.84 -18.81
N GLY A 212 -31.02 28.93 -17.90
CA GLY A 212 -31.28 29.15 -16.48
C GLY A 212 -30.35 30.21 -15.88
N PRO A 213 -30.66 30.74 -14.68
CA PRO A 213 -29.87 31.80 -14.05
C PRO A 213 -28.38 31.42 -13.87
N GLU A 214 -28.08 30.21 -13.41
CA GLU A 214 -26.69 29.73 -13.26
C GLU A 214 -25.95 29.56 -14.60
N GLU A 215 -26.69 29.18 -15.66
CA GLU A 215 -26.14 28.99 -17.00
C GLU A 215 -25.84 30.33 -17.68
N GLU A 216 -26.71 31.33 -17.46
CA GLU A 216 -26.57 32.69 -17.97
C GLU A 216 -25.43 33.43 -17.27
N ASP A 217 -25.32 33.34 -15.94
CA ASP A 217 -24.19 33.90 -15.18
C ASP A 217 -22.85 33.35 -15.68
N TYR A 218 -22.78 32.02 -15.91
CA TYR A 218 -21.58 31.40 -16.47
C TYR A 218 -21.30 31.89 -17.89
N ARG A 219 -22.30 31.93 -18.77
CA ARG A 219 -22.13 32.45 -20.12
C ARG A 219 -21.60 33.89 -20.07
N GLN A 220 -22.22 34.75 -19.28
CA GLN A 220 -21.85 36.16 -19.16
C GLN A 220 -20.38 36.30 -18.74
N SER A 221 -19.95 35.61 -17.67
CA SER A 221 -18.55 35.62 -17.20
C SER A 221 -17.53 35.20 -18.27
N VAL A 222 -17.87 34.23 -19.12
CA VAL A 222 -16.96 33.73 -20.18
C VAL A 222 -16.96 34.62 -21.43
N THR A 223 -18.01 35.42 -21.61
CA THR A 223 -18.16 36.39 -22.72
C THR A 223 -17.71 37.82 -22.37
N SER A 224 -17.67 38.18 -21.09
CA SER A 224 -17.24 39.50 -20.58
C SER A 224 -15.72 39.65 -20.45
N ASP A 225 -14.96 38.55 -20.47
CA ASP A 225 -13.48 38.52 -20.47
C ASP A 225 -12.87 38.96 -21.82
N ARG A 226 -13.38 40.04 -22.42
CA ARG A 226 -12.87 40.66 -23.66
C ARG A 226 -12.24 42.02 -23.41
#